data_AF-A0A7V5HGQ4-F1
#
_entry.id   AF-A0A7V5HGQ4-F1
#
_cell.length_a   1.000
_cell.length_b   1.000
_cell.length_c   1.000
_cell.angle_alpha   90.00
_cell.angle_beta   90.00
_cell.angle_gamma   90.00
#
_symmetry.space_group_name_H-M   'P 1'
#
loop_
_entity.id
_entity.type
_entity.pdbx_description
1 polymer ?
#
loop_
_entity_poly.entity_id
_entity_poly.type
_entity_poly.pdbx_seq_one_letter_code
_entity_poly.pdbx_strand_id
1 'polypeptide(L)'
;MRNLKAQTTPFRTLVFIGQILFVLILLIIWLSWSDLRTSRSLWVLFFYSFPSEFLIAVVPHEPVLLYFAKFYLPLTVALIAATSTLLTESLNYSVFSYVSDWNILKKFQKKKTVNKIIDLFNRAPFLALWIAGLTPIPFYPFRFLVVMAHYPRWKYLLAVALSRTPRFFLLAWFGHEVHLSDEILIALFIILIVSMNLPFLRRLIRKKKPQKSEELTN
;
A
#
# COMPACT_ATOMS: atom_id res chain seq x y z
N MET A 1 -5.51 32.27 -23.65
CA MET A 1 -4.36 31.56 -23.06
C MET A 1 -4.22 31.96 -21.59
N ARG A 2 -4.76 31.17 -20.63
CA ARG A 2 -4.55 31.40 -19.19
C ARG A 2 -3.38 30.52 -18.72
N ASN A 3 -2.36 31.20 -18.23
CA ASN A 3 -1.09 30.68 -17.76
C ASN A 3 -1.32 29.85 -16.47
N LEU A 4 -1.59 28.54 -16.60
CA LEU A 4 -1.74 27.62 -15.46
C LEU A 4 -0.40 26.98 -15.15
N LYS A 5 0.49 27.76 -14.53
CA LYS A 5 1.59 27.23 -13.74
C LYS A 5 0.93 26.56 -12.53
N ALA A 6 0.70 25.25 -12.58
CA ALA A 6 0.26 24.48 -11.43
C ALA A 6 1.41 24.44 -10.43
N GLN A 7 1.55 25.52 -9.64
CA GLN A 7 2.58 25.64 -8.63
C GLN A 7 2.17 24.78 -7.44
N THR A 8 2.87 23.68 -7.26
CA THR A 8 2.93 22.99 -5.97
C THR A 8 3.40 24.01 -4.93
N THR A 9 2.55 24.36 -3.96
CA THR A 9 2.93 25.32 -2.92
C THR A 9 4.02 24.71 -2.03
N PRO A 10 4.97 25.51 -1.51
CA PRO A 10 6.05 25.01 -0.65
C PRO A 10 5.51 24.22 0.56
N PHE A 11 4.35 24.63 1.08
CA PHE A 11 3.65 23.92 2.15
C PHE A 11 3.21 22.50 1.76
N ARG A 12 2.62 22.31 0.57
CA ARG A 12 2.22 20.96 0.12
C ARG A 12 3.45 20.06 -0.10
N THR A 13 4.55 20.63 -0.59
CA THR A 13 5.83 19.92 -0.74
C THR A 13 6.41 19.53 0.62
N LEU A 14 6.36 20.43 1.60
CA LEU A 14 6.82 20.16 2.97
C LEU A 14 6.01 19.04 3.62
N VAL A 15 4.67 19.05 3.47
CA VAL A 15 3.79 17.98 3.97
C VAL A 15 4.12 16.63 3.32
N PHE A 16 4.34 16.62 1.99
CA PHE A 16 4.71 15.40 1.26
C PHE A 16 6.07 14.85 1.73
N ILE A 17 7.10 15.69 1.84
CA ILE A 17 8.42 15.29 2.34
C ILE A 17 8.32 14.80 3.80
N GLY A 18 7.57 15.51 4.64
CA GLY A 18 7.34 15.13 6.03
C GLY A 18 6.68 13.76 6.18
N GLN A 19 5.70 13.43 5.33
CA GLN A 19 5.06 12.11 5.33
C GLN A 19 6.03 10.99 4.95
N ILE A 20 6.87 11.20 3.93
CA ILE A 20 7.89 10.22 3.52
C ILE A 20 8.92 10.02 4.62
N LEU A 21 9.44 11.11 5.21
CA LEU A 21 10.40 11.04 6.30
C LEU A 21 9.80 10.33 7.52
N PHE A 22 8.55 10.63 7.87
CA PHE A 22 7.85 9.96 8.97
C PHE A 22 7.76 8.45 8.77
N VAL A 23 7.38 7.99 7.58
CA VAL A 23 7.32 6.56 7.23
C VAL A 23 8.70 5.91 7.31
N LEU A 24 9.73 6.57 6.79
CA LEU A 24 11.10 6.06 6.84
C LEU A 24 11.61 5.95 8.28
N ILE A 25 11.32 6.95 9.13
CA ILE A 25 11.67 6.93 10.55
C ILE A 25 10.99 5.76 11.26
N LEU A 26 9.69 5.53 11.03
CA LEU A 26 8.98 4.38 11.62
C LEU A 26 9.60 3.04 11.21
N LEU A 27 9.95 2.89 9.94
CA LEU A 27 10.61 1.68 9.43
C LEU A 27 12.01 1.50 10.04
N ILE A 28 12.81 2.57 10.14
CA ILE A 28 14.15 2.53 10.74
C ILE A 28 14.06 2.18 12.23
N ILE A 29 13.14 2.77 12.97
CA ILE A 29 12.93 2.48 14.39
C ILE A 29 12.57 1.00 14.57
N TRP A 30 11.63 0.49 13.76
CA TRP A 30 11.21 -0.91 13.83
C TRP A 30 12.33 -1.89 13.46
N LEU A 31 13.16 -1.56 12.46
CA LEU A 31 14.32 -2.37 12.06
C LEU A 31 15.48 -2.28 13.07
N SER A 32 15.65 -1.16 13.75
CA SER A 32 16.75 -0.96 14.70
C SER A 32 16.45 -1.60 16.06
N TRP A 33 15.19 -1.63 16.50
CA TRP A 33 14.83 -2.10 17.85
C TRP A 33 14.32 -3.55 17.86
N SER A 34 15.10 -4.46 18.45
CA SER A 34 14.71 -5.86 18.63
C SER A 34 13.47 -6.02 19.52
N ASP A 35 13.37 -5.22 20.58
CA ASP A 35 12.28 -5.31 21.55
C ASP A 35 10.92 -4.94 20.93
N LEU A 36 10.91 -4.03 19.95
CA LEU A 36 9.70 -3.70 19.21
C LEU A 36 9.24 -4.83 18.29
N ARG A 37 10.18 -5.66 17.79
CA ARG A 37 9.84 -6.80 16.92
C ARG A 37 9.28 -7.99 17.70
N THR A 38 9.70 -8.16 18.95
CA THR A 38 9.20 -9.21 19.84
C THR A 38 7.99 -8.74 20.67
N SER A 39 7.78 -7.43 20.78
CA SER A 39 6.66 -6.85 21.51
C SER A 39 5.33 -7.21 20.87
N ARG A 40 4.42 -7.70 21.72
CA ARG A 40 3.04 -8.05 21.38
C ARG A 40 2.08 -6.87 21.53
N SER A 41 2.59 -5.66 21.78
CA SER A 41 1.74 -4.48 21.99
C SER A 41 0.92 -4.14 20.76
N LEU A 42 -0.37 -3.80 20.93
CA LEU A 42 -1.23 -3.33 19.84
C LEU A 42 -0.70 -2.03 19.19
N TRP A 43 0.14 -1.27 19.90
CA TRP A 43 0.85 -0.13 19.31
C TRP A 43 1.83 -0.57 18.21
N VAL A 44 2.50 -1.71 18.39
CA VAL A 44 3.38 -2.28 17.36
C VAL A 44 2.55 -2.63 16.13
N LEU A 45 1.40 -3.30 16.31
CA LEU A 45 0.50 -3.61 15.21
C LEU A 45 0.03 -2.34 14.47
N PHE A 46 -0.36 -1.30 15.21
CA PHE A 46 -0.79 -0.02 14.65
C PHE A 46 0.32 0.63 13.81
N PHE A 47 1.51 0.83 14.39
CA PHE A 47 2.62 1.49 13.72
C PHE A 47 3.26 0.64 12.62
N TYR A 48 3.12 -0.68 12.67
CA TYR A 48 3.55 -1.58 11.60
C TYR A 48 2.59 -1.56 10.41
N SER A 49 1.28 -1.57 10.68
CA SER A 49 0.25 -1.56 9.64
C SER A 49 0.34 -0.31 8.77
N PHE A 50 0.81 0.79 9.35
CA PHE A 50 0.91 2.08 8.69
C PHE A 50 1.86 2.09 7.47
N PRO A 51 3.17 1.81 7.62
CA PRO A 51 4.11 1.75 6.49
C PRO A 51 3.86 0.57 5.56
N SER A 52 3.23 -0.52 6.04
CA SER A 52 2.94 -1.71 5.22
C SER A 52 1.99 -1.41 4.05
N GLU A 53 1.14 -0.39 4.19
CA GLU A 53 0.15 0.02 3.19
C GLU A 53 0.48 1.39 2.54
N PHE A 54 1.61 2.02 2.87
CA PHE A 54 1.96 3.35 2.38
C PHE A 54 2.48 3.32 0.94
N LEU A 55 1.84 4.08 0.04
CA LEU A 55 2.10 4.14 -1.40
C LEU A 55 2.04 2.78 -2.12
N ILE A 56 3.11 1.98 -2.03
CA ILE A 56 3.25 0.64 -2.58
C ILE A 56 3.53 -0.26 -1.40
N ALA A 57 2.74 -1.33 -1.20
CA ALA A 57 3.01 -2.29 -0.15
C ALA A 57 4.44 -2.84 -0.33
N VAL A 58 5.35 -2.48 0.56
CA VAL A 58 6.74 -2.97 0.56
C VAL A 58 6.86 -4.22 1.44
N VAL A 59 6.00 -4.31 2.45
CA VAL A 59 6.04 -5.35 3.48
C VAL A 59 4.65 -5.98 3.62
N PRO A 60 4.54 -7.32 3.69
CA PRO A 60 3.26 -8.01 3.85
C PRO A 60 2.56 -7.62 5.15
N HIS A 61 1.27 -7.33 5.07
CA HIS A 61 0.46 -6.97 6.23
C HIS A 61 -0.20 -8.20 6.85
N GLU A 62 -0.57 -9.17 6.00
CA GLU A 62 -1.40 -10.32 6.35
C GLU A 62 -0.77 -11.27 7.38
N PRO A 63 0.51 -11.67 7.28
CA PRO A 63 1.12 -12.58 8.27
C PRO A 63 1.18 -11.97 9.67
N VAL A 64 1.27 -10.64 9.76
CA VAL A 64 1.32 -9.94 11.05
C VAL A 64 -0.05 -9.93 11.72
N LEU A 65 -1.14 -9.82 10.97
CA LEU A 65 -2.49 -10.00 11.51
C LEU A 65 -2.69 -11.40 12.09
N LEU A 66 -2.22 -12.43 11.38
CA LEU A 66 -2.27 -13.82 11.83
C LEU A 66 -1.46 -14.04 13.11
N TYR A 67 -0.29 -13.40 13.22
CA TYR A 67 0.54 -13.45 14.42
C TYR A 67 -0.14 -12.80 15.63
N PHE A 68 -0.66 -11.58 15.48
CA PHE A 68 -1.31 -10.85 16.58
C PHE A 68 -2.62 -11.51 17.04
N ALA A 69 -3.31 -12.23 16.14
CA ALA A 69 -4.51 -12.99 16.47
C ALA A 69 -4.27 -14.14 17.47
N LYS A 70 -3.02 -14.57 17.67
CA LYS A 70 -2.68 -15.54 18.73
C LYS A 70 -2.83 -14.98 20.15
N PHE A 71 -2.79 -13.65 20.28
CA PHE A 71 -2.71 -12.98 21.58
C PHE A 71 -3.92 -12.10 21.88
N TYR A 72 -4.70 -11.74 20.86
CA TYR A 72 -5.81 -10.81 20.96
C TYR A 72 -7.03 -11.31 20.20
N LEU A 73 -8.21 -10.86 20.64
CA LEU A 73 -9.46 -11.14 19.96
C LEU A 73 -9.40 -10.67 18.49
N PRO A 74 -9.93 -11.45 17.54
CA PRO A 74 -9.92 -11.10 16.11
C PRO A 74 -10.46 -9.71 15.79
N LEU A 75 -11.52 -9.30 16.49
CA LEU A 75 -12.13 -7.99 16.32
C LEU A 75 -11.18 -6.86 16.73
N THR A 76 -10.42 -7.02 17.82
CA THR A 76 -9.44 -6.02 18.27
C THR A 76 -8.32 -5.86 17.26
N VAL A 77 -7.76 -6.97 16.77
CA VAL A 77 -6.72 -6.96 15.73
C VAL A 77 -7.22 -6.26 14.47
N ALA A 78 -8.43 -6.60 14.03
CA ALA A 78 -9.04 -6.02 12.84
C ALA A 78 -9.27 -4.51 12.97
N LEU A 79 -9.79 -4.03 14.11
CA LEU A 79 -10.07 -2.61 14.33
C LEU A 79 -8.78 -1.78 14.41
N ILE A 80 -7.75 -2.27 15.11
CA ILE A 80 -6.46 -1.57 15.20
C ILE A 80 -5.79 -1.48 13.82
N ALA A 81 -5.76 -2.59 13.08
CA ALA A 81 -5.22 -2.62 11.74
C ALA A 81 -6.01 -1.72 10.79
N ALA A 82 -7.35 -1.79 10.81
CA ALA A 82 -8.21 -0.96 9.99
C ALA A 82 -8.03 0.53 10.28
N THR A 83 -7.90 0.93 11.55
CA THR A 83 -7.66 2.33 11.92
C THR A 83 -6.33 2.83 11.37
N SER A 84 -5.28 2.02 11.50
CA SER A 84 -3.96 2.34 10.92
C SER A 84 -4.04 2.46 9.39
N THR A 85 -4.68 1.51 8.72
CA THR A 85 -4.89 1.55 7.26
C THR A 85 -5.70 2.78 6.82
N LEU A 86 -6.75 3.17 7.54
CA LEU A 86 -7.54 4.37 7.21
C LEU A 86 -6.71 5.65 7.32
N LEU A 87 -5.84 5.74 8.33
CA LEU A 87 -4.89 6.85 8.45
C LEU A 87 -3.93 6.87 7.26
N THR A 88 -3.33 5.71 6.93
CA THR A 88 -2.45 5.56 5.77
C THR A 88 -3.16 5.93 4.47
N GLU A 89 -4.40 5.51 4.26
CA GLU A 89 -5.14 5.79 3.03
C GLU A 89 -5.57 7.24 2.89
N SER A 90 -5.87 7.91 4.01
CA SER A 90 -6.11 9.35 4.04
C SER A 90 -4.85 10.14 3.63
N LEU A 91 -3.69 9.70 4.08
CA LEU A 91 -2.40 10.29 3.69
C LEU A 91 -2.05 9.97 2.24
N ASN A 92 -2.19 8.72 1.80
CA ASN A 92 -1.99 8.30 0.41
C ASN A 92 -2.85 9.14 -0.54
N TYR A 93 -4.14 9.35 -0.24
CA TYR A 93 -5.00 10.20 -1.05
C TYR A 93 -4.41 11.61 -1.20
N SER A 94 -3.93 12.19 -0.10
CA SER A 94 -3.32 13.53 -0.09
C SER A 94 -2.04 13.58 -0.91
N VAL A 95 -1.17 12.57 -0.77
CA VAL A 95 0.05 12.41 -1.55
C VAL A 95 -0.25 12.29 -3.03
N PHE A 96 -1.14 11.37 -3.41
CA PHE A 96 -1.46 11.12 -4.82
C PHE A 96 -2.14 12.32 -5.45
N SER A 97 -3.01 13.04 -4.72
CA SER A 97 -3.61 14.29 -5.19
C SER A 97 -2.55 15.39 -5.41
N TYR A 98 -1.47 15.41 -4.62
CA TYR A 98 -0.35 16.32 -4.86
C TYR A 98 0.47 15.93 -6.08
N VAL A 99 0.81 14.66 -6.22
CA VAL A 99 1.62 14.16 -7.33
C VAL A 99 0.85 14.20 -8.66
N SER A 100 -0.48 14.01 -8.65
CA SER A 100 -1.31 14.07 -9.86
C SER A 100 -1.29 15.44 -10.55
N ASP A 101 -0.94 16.50 -9.84
CA ASP A 101 -0.82 17.85 -10.41
C ASP A 101 0.41 18.01 -11.33
N TRP A 102 1.35 17.06 -11.30
CA TRP A 102 2.58 17.10 -12.08
C TRP A 102 2.30 16.88 -13.58
N ASN A 103 3.01 17.64 -14.43
CA ASN A 103 2.82 17.63 -15.88
C ASN A 103 2.97 16.24 -16.53
N ILE A 104 3.80 15.36 -15.95
CA ILE A 104 4.03 14.00 -16.45
C ILE A 104 2.76 13.15 -16.26
N LEU A 105 2.14 13.21 -15.08
CA LEU A 105 0.90 12.46 -14.81
C LEU A 105 -0.29 13.03 -15.58
N LYS A 106 -0.37 14.35 -15.74
CA LYS A 106 -1.40 14.98 -16.60
C LYS A 106 -1.32 14.51 -18.04
N LYS A 107 -0.11 14.28 -18.59
CA LYS A 107 0.05 13.68 -19.92
C LYS A 107 -0.42 12.23 -19.97
N PHE A 108 -0.18 11.46 -18.91
CA PHE A 108 -0.62 10.07 -18.82
C PHE A 108 -2.15 9.96 -18.73
N GLN A 109 -2.80 10.82 -17.95
CA GLN A 109 -4.26 10.90 -17.83
C GLN A 109 -4.96 11.18 -19.16
N LYS A 110 -4.32 11.93 -20.07
CA LYS A 110 -4.89 12.24 -21.40
C LYS A 110 -4.95 11.06 -22.36
N LYS A 111 -4.38 9.89 -22.02
CA LYS A 111 -4.43 8.70 -22.88
C LYS A 111 -5.86 8.15 -22.93
N LYS A 112 -6.35 7.83 -24.14
CA LYS A 112 -7.70 7.28 -24.36
C LYS A 112 -7.98 6.03 -23.51
N THR A 113 -6.99 5.16 -23.32
CA THR A 113 -7.11 3.97 -22.47
C THR A 113 -7.34 4.31 -21.01
N VAL A 114 -6.66 5.34 -20.49
CA VAL A 114 -6.81 5.77 -19.08
C VAL A 114 -8.20 6.35 -18.86
N ASN A 115 -8.68 7.20 -19.77
CA ASN A 115 -10.05 7.73 -19.71
C ASN A 115 -11.10 6.61 -19.71
N LYS A 116 -10.96 5.59 -20.56
CA LYS A 116 -11.88 4.43 -20.55
C LYS A 116 -11.92 3.71 -19.21
N ILE A 117 -10.77 3.55 -18.55
CA ILE A 117 -10.69 2.90 -17.23
C ILE A 117 -11.35 3.78 -16.16
N ILE A 118 -11.12 5.10 -16.21
CA ILE A 118 -11.78 6.07 -15.32
C ILE A 118 -13.30 6.04 -15.52
N ASP A 119 -13.77 6.04 -16.77
CA ASP A 119 -15.20 5.97 -17.11
C ASP A 119 -15.84 4.68 -16.59
N LEU A 120 -15.14 3.55 -16.71
CA LEU A 120 -15.59 2.27 -16.16
C LEU A 120 -15.66 2.31 -14.63
N PHE A 121 -14.62 2.83 -13.98
CA PHE A 121 -14.60 3.01 -12.52
C PHE A 121 -15.74 3.90 -12.02
N ASN A 122 -16.04 4.99 -12.73
CA ASN A 122 -17.10 5.93 -12.39
C ASN A 122 -18.52 5.36 -12.45
N ARG A 123 -18.73 4.19 -13.07
CA ARG A 123 -20.03 3.51 -13.07
C ARG A 123 -20.43 3.03 -11.68
N ALA A 124 -19.48 2.53 -10.90
CA ALA A 124 -19.72 1.97 -9.58
C ALA A 124 -18.48 2.09 -8.67
N PRO A 125 -17.98 3.30 -8.39
CA PRO A 125 -16.68 3.51 -7.75
C PRO A 125 -16.64 2.93 -6.33
N PHE A 126 -17.73 3.08 -5.58
CA PHE A 126 -17.83 2.54 -4.22
C PHE A 126 -17.72 1.01 -4.21
N LEU A 127 -18.50 0.35 -5.08
CA LEU A 127 -18.52 -1.11 -5.17
C LEU A 127 -17.18 -1.65 -5.66
N ALA A 128 -16.57 -1.00 -6.66
CA ALA A 128 -15.25 -1.35 -7.15
C ALA A 128 -14.21 -1.32 -6.04
N LEU A 129 -14.20 -0.25 -5.23
CA LEU A 129 -13.31 -0.12 -4.07
C LEU A 129 -13.60 -1.15 -2.99
N TRP A 130 -14.88 -1.39 -2.70
CA TRP A 130 -15.28 -2.32 -1.66
C TRP A 130 -14.87 -3.76 -2.01
N ILE A 131 -15.14 -4.22 -3.24
CA ILE A 131 -14.73 -5.55 -3.71
C ILE A 131 -13.20 -5.65 -3.76
N ALA A 132 -12.53 -4.61 -4.28
CA ALA A 132 -11.07 -4.60 -4.37
C ALA A 132 -10.39 -4.62 -2.99
N GLY A 133 -10.95 -3.95 -1.99
CA GLY A 133 -10.42 -3.96 -0.63
C GLY A 133 -10.69 -5.25 0.11
N LEU A 134 -11.82 -5.91 -0.18
CA LEU A 134 -12.23 -7.16 0.46
C LEU A 134 -11.43 -8.35 -0.06
N THR A 135 -11.05 -8.31 -1.34
CA THR A 135 -10.28 -9.37 -2.00
C THR A 135 -8.76 -9.18 -1.85
N PRO A 136 -7.95 -10.24 -2.01
CA PRO A 136 -6.49 -10.15 -1.93
C PRO A 136 -5.84 -9.58 -3.20
N ILE A 137 -6.58 -8.79 -3.99
CA ILE A 137 -6.04 -8.17 -5.21
C ILE A 137 -5.21 -6.92 -4.87
N PRO A 138 -4.22 -6.55 -5.72
CA PRO A 138 -3.47 -5.32 -5.52
C PRO A 138 -4.39 -4.09 -5.52
N PHE A 139 -4.43 -3.37 -4.39
CA PHE A 139 -5.30 -2.20 -4.22
C PHE A 139 -4.68 -0.90 -4.78
N TYR A 140 -3.36 -0.88 -4.99
CA TYR A 140 -2.61 0.28 -5.52
C TYR A 140 -3.25 0.93 -6.76
N PRO A 141 -3.67 0.19 -7.82
CA PRO A 141 -4.28 0.82 -8.99
C PRO A 141 -5.54 1.63 -8.67
N PHE A 142 -6.35 1.17 -7.72
CA PHE A 142 -7.56 1.87 -7.29
C PHE A 142 -7.26 3.18 -6.56
N ARG A 143 -6.14 3.25 -5.83
CA ARG A 143 -5.67 4.51 -5.20
C ARG A 143 -5.47 5.62 -6.25
N PHE A 144 -4.94 5.28 -7.42
CA PHE A 144 -4.82 6.24 -8.54
C PHE A 144 -6.17 6.58 -9.14
N LEU A 145 -7.01 5.57 -9.41
CA LEU A 145 -8.32 5.79 -10.03
C LEU A 145 -9.19 6.73 -9.18
N VAL A 146 -9.17 6.56 -7.86
CA VAL A 146 -9.88 7.44 -6.92
C VAL A 146 -9.47 8.90 -7.08
N VAL A 147 -8.17 9.17 -7.17
CA VAL A 147 -7.66 10.55 -7.33
C VAL A 147 -7.91 11.09 -8.74
N MET A 148 -7.66 10.28 -9.77
CA MET A 148 -7.86 10.67 -11.17
C MET A 148 -9.34 10.91 -11.50
N ALA A 149 -10.24 10.17 -10.87
CA ALA A 149 -11.68 10.32 -11.01
C ALA A 149 -12.27 11.42 -10.11
N HIS A 150 -11.43 12.10 -9.30
CA HIS A 150 -11.87 13.08 -8.29
C HIS A 150 -12.94 12.51 -7.33
N TYR A 151 -12.82 11.24 -6.96
CA TYR A 151 -13.81 10.57 -6.13
C TYR A 151 -13.76 11.11 -4.67
N PRO A 152 -14.91 11.42 -4.03
CA PRO A 152 -14.91 12.05 -2.71
C PRO A 152 -14.16 11.23 -1.65
N ARG A 153 -13.20 11.88 -0.97
CA ARG A 153 -12.31 11.24 0.03
C ARG A 153 -13.09 10.46 1.10
N TRP A 154 -14.17 11.02 1.63
CA TRP A 154 -14.92 10.35 2.69
C TRP A 154 -15.59 9.06 2.21
N LYS A 155 -16.10 9.02 0.97
CA LYS A 155 -16.68 7.80 0.36
C LYS A 155 -15.61 6.75 0.10
N TYR A 156 -14.42 7.19 -0.32
CA TYR A 156 -13.25 6.33 -0.45
C TYR A 156 -12.86 5.67 0.88
N LEU A 157 -12.69 6.47 1.93
CA LEU A 157 -12.34 5.96 3.26
C LEU A 157 -13.42 5.05 3.83
N LEU A 158 -14.70 5.36 3.59
CA LEU A 158 -15.80 4.47 3.97
C LEU A 158 -15.74 3.13 3.23
N ALA A 159 -15.50 3.13 1.93
CA ALA A 159 -15.35 1.90 1.16
C ALA A 159 -14.16 1.06 1.65
N VAL A 160 -13.03 1.70 1.98
CA VAL A 160 -11.87 1.05 2.59
C VAL A 160 -12.22 0.48 3.96
N ALA A 161 -12.89 1.22 4.84
CA ALA A 161 -13.28 0.76 6.17
C ALA A 161 -14.18 -0.48 6.07
N LEU A 162 -15.21 -0.43 5.22
CA LEU A 162 -16.19 -1.52 5.07
C LEU A 162 -15.63 -2.75 4.33
N SER A 163 -14.51 -2.63 3.64
CA SER A 163 -13.89 -3.75 2.92
C SER A 163 -12.72 -4.35 3.67
N ARG A 164 -11.83 -3.51 4.22
CA ARG A 164 -10.64 -3.93 4.95
C ARG A 164 -10.97 -4.46 6.33
N THR A 165 -11.93 -3.87 7.04
CA THR A 165 -12.28 -4.36 8.39
C THR A 165 -12.79 -5.81 8.37
N PRO A 166 -13.74 -6.19 7.49
CA PRO A 166 -14.14 -7.60 7.38
C PRO A 166 -13.00 -8.51 6.92
N ARG A 167 -12.19 -8.09 5.95
CA ARG A 167 -11.02 -8.88 5.50
C ARG A 167 -10.04 -9.13 6.64
N PHE A 168 -9.68 -8.10 7.39
CA PHE A 168 -8.76 -8.21 8.53
C PHE A 168 -9.36 -9.04 9.65
N PHE A 169 -10.66 -8.92 9.89
CA PHE A 169 -11.37 -9.78 10.84
C PHE A 169 -11.32 -11.25 10.42
N LEU A 170 -11.61 -11.57 9.15
CA LEU A 170 -11.54 -12.95 8.65
C LEU A 170 -10.13 -13.53 8.76
N LEU A 171 -9.11 -12.74 8.44
CA LEU A 171 -7.71 -13.16 8.61
C LEU A 171 -7.37 -13.38 10.09
N ALA A 172 -7.70 -12.44 10.96
CA ALA A 172 -7.42 -12.57 12.38
C ALA A 172 -8.21 -13.73 13.00
N TRP A 173 -9.47 -13.93 12.61
CA TRP A 173 -10.29 -15.05 13.05
C TRP A 173 -9.67 -16.38 12.61
N PHE A 174 -9.25 -16.49 11.35
CA PHE A 174 -8.54 -17.66 10.87
C PHE A 174 -7.24 -17.92 11.66
N GLY A 175 -6.45 -16.88 11.92
CA GLY A 175 -5.22 -17.00 12.73
C GLY A 175 -5.48 -17.43 14.17
N HIS A 176 -6.57 -16.96 14.76
CA HIS A 176 -7.03 -17.32 16.09
C HIS A 176 -7.51 -18.77 16.18
N GLU A 177 -8.25 -19.28 15.19
CA GLU A 177 -8.75 -20.66 15.22
C GLU A 177 -7.66 -21.69 14.85
N VAL A 178 -6.88 -21.41 13.81
CA VAL A 178 -5.93 -22.40 13.23
C VAL A 178 -4.61 -22.47 14.00
N HIS A 179 -4.28 -21.45 14.81
CA HIS A 179 -3.07 -21.41 15.64
C HIS A 179 -1.79 -21.78 14.87
N LEU A 180 -1.57 -21.15 13.72
CA LEU A 180 -0.40 -21.42 12.84
C LEU A 180 0.91 -21.31 13.62
N SER A 181 1.86 -22.24 13.40
CA SER A 181 3.19 -22.14 14.02
C SER A 181 3.96 -20.90 13.55
N ASP A 182 4.88 -20.39 14.38
CA ASP A 182 5.68 -19.21 14.03
C ASP A 182 6.52 -19.45 12.77
N GLU A 183 7.00 -20.68 12.57
CA GLU A 183 7.75 -21.10 11.38
C GLU A 183 6.93 -20.93 10.09
N ILE A 184 5.65 -21.33 10.11
CA ILE A 184 4.74 -21.17 8.96
C ILE A 184 4.50 -19.69 8.66
N LEU A 185 4.31 -18.87 9.69
CA LEU A 185 4.12 -17.42 9.53
C LEU A 185 5.36 -16.73 8.94
N ILE A 186 6.55 -17.12 9.40
CA ILE A 186 7.83 -16.63 8.85
C ILE A 186 7.97 -17.05 7.39
N ALA A 187 7.71 -18.32 7.06
CA ALA A 187 7.76 -18.81 5.68
C ALA A 187 6.77 -18.06 4.78
N LEU A 188 5.53 -17.86 5.22
CA LEU A 188 4.51 -17.10 4.50
C LEU A 188 4.97 -15.65 4.25
N PHE A 189 5.53 -15.01 5.27
CA PHE A 189 6.05 -13.65 5.16
C PHE A 189 7.17 -13.54 4.12
N ILE A 190 8.13 -14.46 4.13
CA ILE A 190 9.23 -14.51 3.15
C ILE A 190 8.68 -14.75 1.74
N ILE A 191 7.76 -15.68 1.56
CA ILE A 191 7.13 -15.98 0.26
C ILE A 191 6.45 -14.74 -0.31
N LEU A 192 5.68 -14.01 0.50
CA LEU A 192 4.98 -12.80 0.08
C LEU A 192 5.97 -11.68 -0.30
N ILE A 193 7.02 -11.46 0.50
CA ILE A 193 8.08 -10.48 0.17
C ILE A 193 8.75 -10.84 -1.16
N VAL A 194 9.15 -12.10 -1.32
CA VAL A 194 9.87 -12.57 -2.52
C VAL A 194 8.97 -12.46 -3.74
N SER A 195 7.72 -12.89 -3.66
CA SER A 195 6.73 -12.78 -4.74
C SER A 195 6.52 -11.33 -5.18
N MET A 196 6.37 -10.42 -4.22
CA MET A 196 6.12 -9.00 -4.49
C MET A 196 7.34 -8.29 -5.11
N ASN A 197 8.56 -8.69 -4.73
CA ASN A 197 9.81 -8.08 -5.21
C ASN A 197 10.49 -8.83 -6.37
N LEU A 198 10.04 -10.04 -6.71
CA LEU A 198 10.58 -10.88 -7.79
C LEU A 198 10.75 -10.15 -9.13
N PRO A 199 9.76 -9.39 -9.65
CA PRO A 199 9.91 -8.69 -10.92
C PRO A 199 10.97 -7.58 -10.87
N PHE A 200 11.21 -6.99 -9.69
CA PHE A 200 12.28 -6.01 -9.48
C PHE A 200 13.66 -6.69 -9.43
N LEU A 201 13.78 -7.79 -8.68
CA LEU A 201 14.99 -8.61 -8.61
C LEU A 201 15.40 -9.15 -10.00
N ARG A 202 14.45 -9.67 -10.76
CA ARG A 202 14.68 -10.16 -12.14
C ARG A 202 15.18 -9.07 -13.07
N ARG A 203 14.73 -7.82 -12.92
CA ARG A 203 15.24 -6.67 -13.70
C ARG A 203 16.67 -6.29 -13.33
N LEU A 204 17.04 -6.37 -12.06
CA LEU A 204 18.42 -6.12 -11.61
C LEU A 204 19.39 -7.19 -12.12
N ILE A 205 18.99 -8.46 -12.08
CA ILE A 205 19.79 -9.58 -12.58
C ILE A 205 19.93 -9.52 -14.11
N ARG A 206 18.86 -9.17 -14.83
CA ARG A 206 18.87 -9.10 -16.30
C ARG A 206 19.68 -7.92 -16.85
N LYS A 207 19.83 -6.83 -16.10
CA LYS A 207 20.75 -5.73 -16.42
C LYS A 207 22.23 -6.10 -16.28
N LYS A 208 22.56 -7.21 -15.60
CA LYS A 208 23.93 -7.66 -15.36
C LYS A 208 24.48 -8.63 -16.41
N LYS A 209 23.71 -9.01 -17.45
CA LYS A 209 24.24 -9.81 -18.56
C LYS A 209 24.96 -8.86 -19.53
N PRO A 210 26.31 -8.88 -19.62
CA PRO A 210 27.02 -8.05 -20.58
C PRO A 210 26.61 -8.50 -21.98
N GLN A 211 26.33 -7.53 -22.83
CA GLN A 211 26.24 -7.71 -24.27
C GLN A 211 27.58 -8.31 -24.70
N LYS A 212 27.59 -9.60 -25.05
CA LYS A 212 28.76 -10.28 -25.60
C LYS A 212 29.07 -9.55 -26.91
N SER A 213 30.16 -8.79 -26.91
CA SER A 213 30.70 -8.10 -28.07
C SER A 213 31.14 -9.14 -29.11
N GLU A 214 30.22 -9.52 -29.98
CA GLU A 214 30.53 -10.01 -31.32
C GLU A 214 30.74 -8.79 -32.21
N GLU A 215 32.01 -8.43 -32.42
CA GLU A 215 32.58 -7.83 -33.63
C GLU A 215 33.94 -7.25 -33.25
N LEU A 216 35.00 -7.99 -33.61
CA LEU A 216 36.33 -7.54 -34.02
C LEU A 216 37.27 -8.75 -33.98
N THR A 217 37.10 -9.66 -34.94
CA THR A 217 38.18 -10.46 -35.52
C THR A 217 37.65 -11.14 -36.77
N ASN A 218 38.31 -10.79 -37.89
CA ASN A 218 38.18 -11.26 -39.28
C ASN A 218 37.26 -10.45 -40.18
#